data_AF-A4H3C2-F1
#
_entry.id   AF-A4H3C2-F1
#
_cell.length_a   1.000
_cell.length_b   1.000
_cell.length_c   1.000
_cell.angle_alpha   90.00
_cell.angle_beta   90.00
_cell.angle_gamma   90.00
#
_symmetry.space_group_name_H-M   'P 1'
#
loop_
_entity.id
_entity.type
_entity.pdbx_description
1 polymer ?
#
loop_
_entity_poly.entity_id
_entity_poly.type
_entity_poly.pdbx_seq_one_letter_code
_entity_poly.pdbx_strand_id
1 'polypeptide(L)'
;MDSAAAGASSKVSSVSASSSSMLKHKLVLLGDQSVGKTSILTRFMYDTFDQQYQPTIGIDFFSKTIHLEDDRDVRLHLWDTAGQERFHSLIPSYIRNSSATVVVYDITSRSTFFNAFK
;
A
#
# COMPACT_ATOMS: atom_id res chain seq x y z
N MET A 1 30.28 -65.45 -12.57
CA MET A 1 30.44 -64.12 -13.19
C MET A 1 29.15 -63.35 -12.92
N ASP A 2 28.72 -63.20 -11.67
CA ASP A 2 29.26 -62.36 -10.59
C ASP A 2 29.41 -60.87 -10.92
N SER A 3 28.60 -60.10 -10.18
CA SER A 3 28.86 -58.81 -9.54
C SER A 3 28.84 -57.48 -10.32
N ALA A 4 27.77 -56.75 -10.02
CA ALA A 4 27.63 -55.32 -9.67
C ALA A 4 28.86 -54.37 -9.74
N ALA A 5 28.59 -53.17 -10.28
CA ALA A 5 29.02 -51.85 -9.79
C ALA A 5 28.05 -50.80 -10.40
N ALA A 6 27.11 -50.20 -9.65
CA ALA A 6 27.27 -49.05 -8.74
C ALA A 6 27.89 -47.81 -9.43
N GLY A 7 27.10 -46.73 -9.59
CA GLY A 7 27.60 -45.47 -10.17
C GLY A 7 26.60 -44.32 -10.21
N ALA A 8 26.31 -43.76 -9.02
CA ALA A 8 25.90 -42.39 -8.75
C ALA A 8 24.68 -41.79 -9.48
N SER A 9 23.51 -41.90 -8.83
CA SER A 9 22.45 -40.90 -8.91
C SER A 9 23.01 -39.57 -8.39
N SER A 10 23.26 -38.61 -9.28
CA SER A 10 23.50 -37.22 -8.89
C SER A 10 22.18 -36.68 -8.32
N LYS A 11 22.10 -36.73 -7.00
CA LYS A 11 21.07 -36.07 -6.20
C LYS A 11 21.21 -34.58 -6.47
N VAL A 12 20.50 -34.08 -7.49
CA VAL A 12 20.24 -32.65 -7.64
C VAL A 12 19.47 -32.28 -6.38
N SER A 13 20.17 -31.71 -5.42
CA SER A 13 19.59 -31.10 -4.25
C SER A 13 18.66 -30.02 -4.77
N SER A 14 17.35 -30.31 -4.76
CA SER A 14 16.33 -29.30 -4.92
C SER A 14 16.56 -28.28 -3.82
N VAL A 15 17.21 -27.16 -4.17
CA VAL A 15 17.15 -25.96 -3.36
C VAL A 15 15.67 -25.65 -3.27
N SER A 16 15.07 -25.97 -2.13
CA SER A 16 13.76 -25.47 -1.76
C SER A 16 13.92 -23.96 -1.65
N ALA A 17 13.68 -23.26 -2.76
CA ALA A 17 13.44 -21.84 -2.71
C ALA A 17 12.26 -21.68 -1.74
N SER A 18 12.56 -21.27 -0.50
CA SER A 18 11.53 -20.75 0.38
C SER A 18 10.91 -19.62 -0.42
N SER A 19 9.69 -19.83 -0.92
CA SER A 19 8.93 -18.78 -1.56
C SER A 19 8.59 -17.78 -0.46
N SER A 20 9.54 -16.92 -0.11
CA SER A 20 9.36 -15.83 0.83
C SER A 20 8.36 -14.90 0.17
N SER A 21 7.08 -15.10 0.49
CA SER A 21 6.01 -14.25 0.00
C SER A 21 6.28 -12.83 0.49
N MET A 22 6.54 -11.92 -0.43
CA MET A 22 6.75 -10.51 -0.11
C MET A 22 5.57 -10.00 0.73
N LEU A 23 5.88 -9.38 1.87
CA LEU A 23 4.86 -8.83 2.77
C LEU A 23 4.10 -7.72 2.03
N LYS A 24 2.77 -7.74 2.15
CA LYS A 24 1.89 -6.74 1.52
C LYS A 24 1.09 -6.03 2.59
N HIS A 25 1.17 -4.70 2.60
CA HIS A 25 0.38 -3.86 3.51
C HIS A 25 -0.53 -2.94 2.73
N LYS A 26 -1.81 -2.96 3.06
CA LYS A 26 -2.81 -2.06 2.51
C LYS A 26 -2.90 -0.82 3.40
N LEU A 27 -2.65 0.35 2.82
CA LEU A 27 -2.85 1.64 3.47
C LEU A 27 -3.94 2.40 2.73
N VAL A 28 -4.87 3.00 3.48
CA VAL A 28 -5.97 3.80 2.94
C VAL A 28 -5.86 5.21 3.49
N LEU A 29 -5.94 6.22 2.62
CA LEU A 29 -6.02 7.61 3.06
C LEU A 29 -7.48 8.05 3.10
N LEU A 30 -7.90 8.59 4.24
CA LEU A 30 -9.23 9.17 4.48
C LEU A 30 -9.10 10.62 4.93
N GLY A 31 -10.19 11.37 4.81
CA GLY A 31 -10.26 12.79 5.13
C GLY A 31 -11.01 13.56 4.06
N ASP A 32 -11.44 14.76 4.40
CA ASP A 32 -12.23 15.63 3.52
C ASP A 32 -11.52 15.91 2.18
N GLN A 33 -12.29 16.35 1.19
CA GLN A 33 -11.75 16.84 -0.07
C GLN A 33 -10.75 17.97 0.20
N SER A 34 -9.72 18.09 -0.64
CA SER A 34 -8.70 19.16 -0.60
C SER A 34 -7.73 19.19 0.60
N VAL A 35 -7.82 18.27 1.57
CA VAL A 35 -6.89 18.21 2.73
C VAL A 35 -5.47 17.73 2.40
N GLY A 36 -5.18 17.37 1.14
CA GLY A 36 -3.84 16.98 0.70
C GLY A 36 -3.54 15.47 0.62
N LYS A 37 -4.55 14.59 0.71
CA LYS A 37 -4.37 13.11 0.62
C LYS A 37 -3.55 12.68 -0.61
N THR A 38 -4.00 13.11 -1.78
CA THR A 38 -3.33 12.85 -3.07
C THR A 38 -1.93 13.43 -3.08
N SER A 39 -1.75 14.67 -2.60
CA SER A 39 -0.44 15.34 -2.54
C SER A 39 0.57 14.60 -1.66
N ILE A 40 0.11 14.05 -0.53
CA ILE A 40 0.96 13.23 0.36
C ILE A 40 1.40 11.95 -0.36
N LEU A 41 0.47 11.28 -1.04
CA LEU A 41 0.79 10.06 -1.79
C LEU A 41 1.71 10.32 -2.98
N THR A 42 1.43 11.35 -3.79
CA THR A 42 2.27 11.67 -4.95
C THR A 42 3.68 12.09 -4.53
N ARG A 43 3.81 12.87 -3.45
CA ARG A 43 5.11 13.19 -2.83
C ARG A 43 5.82 11.93 -2.35
N PHE A 44 5.13 11.04 -1.65
CA PHE A 44 5.71 9.78 -1.21
C PHE A 44 6.14 8.88 -2.38
N MET A 45 5.37 8.84 -3.46
CA MET A 45 5.61 7.96 -4.61
C MET A 45 6.74 8.47 -5.51
N TYR A 46 6.70 9.76 -5.87
CA TYR A 46 7.46 10.33 -6.99
C TYR A 46 8.38 11.49 -6.58
N ASP A 47 8.34 11.90 -5.31
CA ASP A 47 9.03 13.10 -4.82
C ASP A 47 8.66 14.40 -5.59
N THR A 48 7.39 14.49 -6.01
CA THR A 48 6.84 15.67 -6.70
C THR A 48 5.68 16.29 -5.92
N PHE A 49 5.35 17.55 -6.24
CA PHE A 49 4.19 18.24 -5.69
C PHE A 49 3.58 19.10 -6.79
N ASP A 50 2.32 18.82 -7.12
CA ASP A 50 1.54 19.62 -8.04
C ASP A 50 0.73 20.65 -7.24
N GLN A 51 0.83 21.92 -7.64
CA GLN A 51 0.05 23.02 -7.06
C GLN A 51 -1.35 23.12 -7.67
N GLN A 52 -1.58 22.51 -8.83
CA GLN A 52 -2.89 22.49 -9.46
C GLN A 52 -3.79 21.49 -8.73
N TYR A 53 -4.87 22.02 -8.18
CA TYR A 53 -5.87 21.18 -7.54
C TYR A 53 -6.69 20.43 -8.59
N GLN A 54 -6.59 19.10 -8.57
CA GLN A 54 -7.48 18.20 -9.28
C GLN A 54 -8.19 17.28 -8.28
N PRO A 55 -9.54 17.33 -8.18
CA PRO A 55 -10.28 16.41 -7.32
C PRO A 55 -10.04 14.95 -7.71
N THR A 56 -9.68 14.10 -6.75
CA THR A 56 -9.73 12.65 -6.94
C THR A 56 -11.16 12.18 -7.15
N ILE A 57 -11.41 11.40 -8.19
CA ILE A 57 -12.74 10.85 -8.51
C ILE A 57 -12.80 9.42 -7.99
N GLY A 58 -13.61 9.18 -6.96
CA GLY A 58 -13.72 7.86 -6.36
C GLY A 58 -12.47 7.46 -5.58
N ILE A 59 -11.68 6.52 -6.14
CA ILE A 59 -10.53 5.92 -5.47
C ILE A 59 -9.41 5.58 -6.47
N ASP A 60 -8.17 5.94 -6.13
CA ASP A 60 -6.98 5.59 -6.90
C ASP A 60 -6.10 4.60 -6.14
N PHE A 61 -5.34 3.80 -6.88
CA PHE A 61 -4.46 2.77 -6.35
C PHE A 61 -3.01 2.99 -6.77
N PHE A 62 -2.11 2.95 -5.79
CA PHE A 62 -0.66 3.00 -6.00
C PHE A 62 0.00 1.78 -5.35
N SER A 63 1.08 1.30 -5.95
CA SER A 63 1.90 0.21 -5.40
C SER A 63 3.35 0.64 -5.32
N LYS A 64 3.95 0.58 -4.13
CA LYS A 64 5.36 0.88 -3.90
C LYS A 64 6.01 -0.25 -3.10
N THR A 65 7.09 -0.79 -3.63
CA THR A 65 7.98 -1.66 -2.84
C THR A 65 8.93 -0.76 -2.06
N ILE A 66 9.04 -0.99 -0.75
CA ILE A 66 10.03 -0.39 0.12
C ILE A 66 11.02 -1.47 0.54
N HIS A 67 12.31 -1.11 0.55
CA HIS A 67 13.41 -1.96 1.00
C HIS A 67 13.75 -1.56 2.42
N LEU A 68 13.63 -2.50 3.37
CA LEU A 68 13.96 -2.30 4.78
C LEU A 68 15.45 -2.55 5.04
N GLU A 69 15.96 -2.04 6.16
CA GLU A 69 17.37 -2.20 6.55
C GLU A 69 17.79 -3.66 6.81
N ASP A 70 16.83 -4.55 7.06
CA ASP A 70 17.04 -5.97 7.33
C ASP A 70 16.85 -6.86 6.09
N ASP A 71 17.14 -6.32 4.90
CA ASP A 71 17.03 -6.98 3.58
C ASP A 71 15.62 -7.52 3.26
N ARG A 72 14.59 -7.03 3.95
CA ARG A 72 13.20 -7.37 3.65
C ARG A 72 12.57 -6.38 2.68
N ASP A 73 11.84 -6.92 1.72
CA ASP A 73 10.97 -6.15 0.84
C ASP A 73 9.54 -6.15 1.37
N VAL A 74 8.96 -4.96 1.44
CA VAL A 74 7.55 -4.77 1.77
C VAL A 74 6.86 -4.05 0.62
N ARG A 75 5.72 -4.58 0.18
CA ARG A 75 4.87 -3.93 -0.80
C ARG A 75 3.74 -3.17 -0.13
N LEU A 76 3.75 -1.86 -0.29
CA LEU A 76 2.67 -0.98 0.12
C LEU A 76 1.65 -0.86 -1.02
N HIS A 77 0.40 -1.18 -0.71
CA HIS A 77 -0.77 -0.93 -1.53
C HIS A 77 -1.47 0.31 -0.96
N LEU A 78 -1.25 1.45 -1.59
CA LEU A 78 -1.74 2.74 -1.14
C LEU A 78 -3.04 3.07 -1.88
N TRP A 79 -4.09 3.41 -1.14
CA TRP A 79 -5.40 3.76 -1.68
C TRP A 79 -5.68 5.24 -1.40
N ASP A 80 -5.69 6.06 -2.45
CA ASP A 80 -6.11 7.47 -2.38
C ASP A 80 -7.62 7.58 -2.55
N THR A 81 -8.29 8.40 -1.74
CA THR A 81 -9.75 8.54 -1.80
C THR A 81 -10.16 9.98 -2.11
N ALA A 82 -11.31 10.16 -2.76
CA ALA A 82 -11.84 11.49 -3.11
C ALA A 82 -12.01 12.43 -1.91
N GLY A 83 -12.47 11.91 -0.76
CA GLY A 83 -12.83 12.73 0.39
C GLY A 83 -14.08 13.58 0.21
N GLN A 84 -14.85 13.40 -0.88
CA GLN A 84 -16.17 14.01 -1.01
C GLN A 84 -17.19 13.21 -0.21
N GLU A 85 -18.14 13.92 0.39
CA GLU A 85 -19.21 13.39 1.23
C GLU A 85 -20.06 12.33 0.52
N ARG A 86 -20.24 12.47 -0.79
CA ARG A 86 -20.96 11.50 -1.63
C ARG A 86 -20.34 10.10 -1.65
N PHE A 87 -19.08 9.95 -1.24
CA PHE A 87 -18.37 8.67 -1.16
C PHE A 87 -18.24 8.14 0.28
N HIS A 88 -18.77 8.82 1.30
CA HIS A 88 -18.64 8.41 2.71
C HIS A 88 -19.24 7.02 2.99
N SER A 89 -20.33 6.65 2.31
CA SER A 89 -20.93 5.32 2.44
C SER A 89 -20.00 4.18 2.01
N LEU A 90 -18.94 4.48 1.27
CA LEU A 90 -17.96 3.51 0.79
C LEU A 90 -16.77 3.33 1.75
N ILE A 91 -16.62 4.17 2.78
CA ILE A 91 -15.53 4.09 3.76
C ILE A 91 -15.40 2.69 4.38
N PRO A 92 -16.47 2.03 4.86
CA PRO A 92 -16.37 0.67 5.41
C PRO A 92 -15.80 -0.35 4.42
N SER A 93 -16.09 -0.16 3.12
CA SER A 93 -15.54 -1.00 2.05
C SER A 93 -14.05 -0.71 1.82
N TYR A 94 -13.66 0.57 1.83
CA TYR A 94 -12.28 0.99 1.62
C TYR A 94 -11.34 0.47 2.70
N ILE A 95 -11.71 0.60 3.97
CA ILE A 95 -10.85 0.20 5.09
C ILE A 95 -10.83 -1.31 5.35
N ARG A 96 -11.73 -2.08 4.73
CA ARG A 96 -11.78 -3.53 4.88
C ARG A 96 -10.42 -4.14 4.52
N ASN A 97 -9.89 -4.95 5.43
CA ASN A 97 -8.58 -5.60 5.31
C ASN A 97 -7.40 -4.61 5.14
N SER A 98 -7.57 -3.34 5.50
CA SER A 98 -6.44 -2.41 5.57
C SER A 98 -5.53 -2.77 6.74
N SER A 99 -4.22 -2.71 6.52
CA SER A 99 -3.23 -2.83 7.59
C SER A 99 -3.18 -1.55 8.42
N ALA A 100 -3.40 -0.40 7.77
CA ALA A 100 -3.51 0.89 8.42
C ALA A 100 -4.43 1.83 7.62
N THR A 101 -5.01 2.79 8.30
CA THR A 101 -5.74 3.92 7.71
C THR A 101 -5.11 5.21 8.18
N VAL A 102 -4.78 6.09 7.24
CA VAL A 102 -4.21 7.42 7.50
C VAL A 102 -5.33 8.43 7.35
N VAL A 103 -5.65 9.13 8.44
CA VAL A 103 -6.69 10.16 8.44
C VAL A 103 -6.02 11.54 8.35
N VAL A 104 -6.38 12.29 7.32
CA VAL A 104 -5.77 13.58 6.97
C VAL A 104 -6.79 14.69 7.16
N TYR A 105 -6.36 15.79 7.76
CA TYR A 105 -7.15 17.02 7.88
C TYR A 105 -6.25 18.23 7.62
N ASP A 106 -6.87 19.36 7.28
CA ASP A 106 -6.19 20.63 7.08
C ASP A 106 -6.23 21.45 8.38
N ILE A 107 -5.06 21.79 8.92
CA ILE A 107 -4.92 22.59 10.15
C ILE A 107 -5.53 24.00 10.03
N THR A 108 -5.65 24.52 8.81
CA THR A 108 -6.25 25.83 8.53
C THR A 108 -7.78 25.76 8.49
N SER A 109 -8.35 24.55 8.41
CA SER A 109 -9.79 24.32 8.30
C SER A 109 -10.30 23.39 9.40
N ARG A 110 -10.77 23.99 10.50
CA ARG A 110 -11.25 23.25 11.68
C ARG A 110 -12.39 22.27 11.39
N SER A 111 -13.19 22.50 10.35
CA SER A 111 -14.24 21.56 9.94
C SER A 111 -13.67 20.22 9.49
N THR A 112 -12.53 20.22 8.79
CA THR A 112 -11.90 18.98 8.29
C THR A 112 -11.40 18.11 9.43
N PHE A 113 -10.94 18.72 10.53
CA PHE A 113 -10.61 18.01 11.76
C PHE A 113 -11.86 17.33 12.34
N PHE A 114 -12.96 18.05 12.53
CA PHE A 114 -14.16 17.45 13.11
C PHE A 114 -14.78 16.35 12.24
N ASN A 115 -14.73 16.50 10.92
CA ASN A 115 -15.25 15.50 10.00
C ASN A 115 -14.42 14.21 10.03
N ALA A 116 -13.11 14.29 10.29
CA ALA A 116 -12.23 13.15 10.47
C ALA A 116 -12.54 12.27 11.70
N PHE A 117 -13.26 12.81 12.70
CA PHE A 117 -13.61 12.10 13.94
C PHE A 117 -15.10 11.77 14.07
N LYS A 118 -15.91 12.02 13.04
CA LYS A 118 -17.31 11.58 12.96
C LYS A 118 -17.41 10.16 12.42
#